data_AF-A0A2V6J9W0-F1
#
_entry.id   AF-A0A2V6J9W0-F1
#
_cell.length_a   1.000
_cell.length_b   1.000
_cell.length_c   1.000
_cell.angle_alpha   90.00
_cell.angle_beta   90.00
_cell.angle_gamma   90.00
#
_symmetry.space_group_name_H-M   'P 1'
#
loop_
_entity.id
_entity.type
_entity.pdbx_description
1 polymer ?
#
loop_
_entity_poly.entity_id
_entity_poly.type
_entity_poly.pdbx_seq_one_letter_code
_entity_poly.pdbx_strand_id
1 'polypeptide(L)'
;ELSSKDVIHNFCLPAMRIAQDAIPGSIIPMWFKPIKTGTYEVICGQLCGLGHYSMKGSVVVDTPQDYEAWLKERAEMAAQAAAAPPPMQRPPGEPPPGPSPATVPPPGAPPAGQPSPSASPSGE
;
A
#
# COMPACT_ATOMS: atom_id res chain seq x y z
N GLU A 1 -7.10 3.23 11.45
CA GLU A 1 -6.12 3.56 12.51
C GLU A 1 -5.21 4.65 12.00
N LEU A 2 -4.58 5.39 12.90
CA LEU A 2 -3.71 6.52 12.60
C LEU A 2 -2.37 6.36 13.34
N SER A 3 -1.27 6.63 12.63
CA SER A 3 0.09 6.64 13.16
C SER A 3 0.96 7.55 12.29
N SER A 4 2.18 7.82 12.73
CA SER A 4 3.18 8.57 11.96
C SER A 4 4.48 7.78 11.85
N LYS A 5 5.24 8.03 10.77
CA LYS A 5 6.55 7.43 10.52
C LYS A 5 7.72 8.27 11.02
N ASP A 6 7.50 9.57 11.20
CA ASP A 6 8.57 10.56 11.45
C ASP A 6 8.31 11.41 12.69
N VAL A 7 7.43 12.41 12.60
CA VAL A 7 7.10 13.38 13.65
C VAL A 7 5.59 13.37 13.93
N ILE A 8 5.15 14.15 14.91
CA ILE A 8 3.70 14.27 15.17
C ILE A 8 3.06 15.05 14.02
N HIS A 9 2.03 14.45 13.42
CA HIS A 9 1.08 15.13 12.53
C HIS A 9 -0.29 15.14 13.19
N ASN A 10 -1.27 15.79 12.55
CA ASN A 10 -2.66 15.69 12.97
C ASN A 10 -3.54 15.53 11.74
N PHE A 11 -4.29 14.43 11.69
CA PHE A 11 -5.30 14.21 10.67
C PHE A 11 -6.55 15.02 11.05
N CYS A 12 -6.74 16.16 10.37
CA CYS A 12 -7.87 17.04 10.63
C CYS A 12 -8.80 17.13 9.42
N LEU A 13 -10.09 16.89 9.66
CA LEU A 13 -11.20 17.14 8.75
C LEU A 13 -12.09 18.25 9.34
N PRO A 14 -11.84 19.54 9.03
CA PRO A 14 -12.56 20.66 9.64
C PRO A 14 -14.09 20.58 9.43
N ALA A 15 -14.52 20.19 8.22
CA ALA A 15 -15.93 20.07 7.88
C ALA A 15 -16.69 19.01 8.72
N MET A 16 -15.97 18.02 9.25
CA MET A 16 -16.54 16.94 10.06
C MET A 16 -16.20 17.08 11.55
N ARG A 17 -15.45 18.13 11.93
CA ARG A 17 -14.95 18.37 13.29
C ARG A 17 -14.20 17.19 13.89
N ILE A 18 -13.47 16.46 13.04
CA ILE A 18 -12.58 15.38 13.45
C ILE A 18 -11.16 15.90 13.39
N ALA A 19 -10.43 15.71 14.48
CA ALA A 19 -9.00 15.96 14.56
C ALA A 19 -8.38 14.88 15.45
N GLN A 20 -7.33 14.22 14.98
CA GLN A 20 -6.61 13.22 15.75
C GLN A 20 -5.12 13.30 15.44
N ASP A 21 -4.30 13.40 16.48
CA ASP A 21 -2.85 13.37 16.33
C ASP A 21 -2.39 12.00 15.85
N ALA A 22 -1.50 12.00 14.86
CA ALA A 22 -0.76 10.85 14.37
C ALA A 22 0.61 10.85 15.07
N ILE A 23 0.79 9.96 16.05
CA ILE A 23 1.97 9.95 16.92
C ILE A 23 2.89 8.79 16.52
N PRO A 24 4.21 9.05 16.28
CA PRO A 24 5.16 7.98 15.99
C PRO A 24 5.18 6.91 17.09
N GLY A 25 5.16 5.65 16.69
CA GLY A 25 5.19 4.50 17.61
C GLY A 25 3.85 4.17 18.29
N SER A 26 2.79 4.95 18.04
CA SER A 26 1.43 4.65 18.52
C SER A 26 0.50 4.29 17.37
N ILE A 27 -0.39 3.33 17.58
CA ILE A 27 -1.50 3.02 16.68
C ILE A 27 -2.77 3.52 17.34
N ILE A 28 -3.36 4.57 16.77
CA ILE A 28 -4.51 5.24 17.36
C ILE A 28 -5.76 4.88 16.55
N PRO A 29 -6.75 4.17 17.13
CA PRO A 29 -8.01 3.93 16.43
C PRO A 29 -8.78 5.24 16.29
N MET A 30 -9.35 5.46 15.11
CA MET A 30 -10.24 6.58 14.85
C MET A 30 -11.34 6.13 13.92
N TRP A 31 -12.55 6.66 14.12
CA TRP A 31 -13.70 6.37 13.28
C TRP A 31 -14.61 7.58 13.22
N PHE A 32 -15.30 7.75 12.11
CA PHE A 32 -16.38 8.72 11.94
C PHE A 32 -17.31 8.22 10.85
N LYS A 33 -18.55 8.75 10.83
CA LYS A 33 -19.51 8.47 9.77
C LYS A 33 -19.81 9.76 9.01
N PRO A 34 -19.46 9.88 7.72
CA PRO A 34 -19.86 11.02 6.93
C PRO A 34 -21.38 11.00 6.70
N ILE A 35 -22.01 12.17 6.72
CA ILE A 35 -23.47 12.32 6.59
C ILE A 35 -23.92 13.00 5.29
N LYS A 36 -22.96 13.53 4.51
CA LYS A 36 -23.20 14.23 3.24
C LYS A 36 -22.11 13.85 2.24
N THR A 37 -22.51 13.59 1.01
CA THR A 37 -21.57 13.37 -0.10
C THR A 37 -20.81 14.65 -0.44
N GLY A 38 -19.64 14.50 -1.05
CA GLY A 38 -18.80 15.61 -1.49
C GLY A 38 -17.31 15.41 -1.20
N THR A 39 -16.52 16.40 -1.59
CA THR A 39 -15.07 16.43 -1.39
C THR A 39 -14.72 17.37 -0.25
N TYR A 40 -13.98 16.85 0.73
CA TYR A 40 -13.62 17.56 1.94
C TYR A 40 -12.10 17.66 2.06
N GLU A 41 -11.59 18.84 2.40
CA GLU A 41 -10.16 19.05 2.64
C GLU A 41 -9.73 18.38 3.96
N VAL A 42 -8.64 17.62 3.89
CA VAL A 42 -7.87 17.16 5.05
C VAL A 42 -6.69 18.10 5.18
N ILE A 43 -6.45 18.58 6.39
CA ILE A 43 -5.28 19.41 6.69
C ILE A 43 -4.43 18.76 7.77
N CYS A 44 -3.12 19.03 7.75
CA CYS A 44 -2.28 18.75 8.90
C CYS A 44 -2.57 19.78 10.00
N GLY A 45 -3.17 19.36 11.11
CA GLY A 45 -3.55 20.23 12.23
C GLY A 45 -2.47 20.47 13.29
N GLN A 46 -1.26 19.93 13.10
CA GLN A 46 -0.14 19.99 14.07
C GLN A 46 1.15 20.37 13.34
N LEU A 47 1.93 21.28 13.91
CA LEU A 47 3.18 21.75 13.29
C LEU A 47 4.16 20.57 13.12
N CYS A 48 4.37 20.17 11.86
CA CYS A 48 5.14 18.97 11.51
C CYS A 48 6.41 19.28 10.67
N GLY A 49 6.82 20.54 10.58
CA GLY A 49 8.03 20.97 9.87
C GLY A 49 7.75 21.96 8.74
N LEU A 50 8.74 22.12 7.84
CA LEU A 50 8.72 23.17 6.80
C LEU A 50 7.55 23.05 5.81
N GLY A 51 7.10 21.82 5.53
CA GLY A 51 5.97 21.54 4.63
C GLY A 51 4.59 21.64 5.27
N HIS A 52 4.50 21.98 6.56
CA HIS A 52 3.27 21.89 7.35
C HIS A 52 2.07 22.62 6.70
N TYR A 53 2.26 23.87 6.26
CA TYR A 53 1.17 24.69 5.69
C TYR A 53 0.60 24.11 4.38
N SER A 54 1.42 23.40 3.63
CA SER A 54 1.07 22.80 2.35
C SER A 54 0.63 21.33 2.48
N MET A 55 0.72 20.76 3.68
CA MET A 55 0.41 19.36 3.92
C MET A 55 -1.11 19.16 4.01
N LYS A 56 -1.71 18.98 2.84
CA LYS A 56 -3.15 18.88 2.63
C LYS A 56 -3.49 17.66 1.80
N GLY A 57 -4.68 17.14 2.00
CA GLY A 57 -5.26 16.06 1.21
C GLY A 57 -6.76 16.27 1.03
N SER A 58 -7.42 15.29 0.45
CA SER A 58 -8.86 15.31 0.27
C SER A 58 -9.48 13.97 0.63
N VAL A 59 -10.64 14.01 1.26
CA VAL A 59 -11.54 12.86 1.43
C VAL A 59 -12.75 13.07 0.55
N VAL A 60 -13.03 12.11 -0.33
CA VAL A 60 -14.24 12.08 -1.14
C VAL A 60 -15.23 11.15 -0.46
N VAL A 61 -16.46 11.64 -0.25
CA VAL A 61 -17.58 10.87 0.26
C VAL A 61 -18.57 10.69 -0.89
N ASP A 62 -18.64 9.45 -1.37
CA ASP A 62 -19.48 9.07 -2.49
C ASP A 62 -20.73 8.29 -2.05
N THR A 63 -21.61 8.04 -3.01
CA THR A 63 -22.69 7.06 -2.82
C THR A 63 -22.11 5.65 -2.77
N PRO A 64 -22.82 4.67 -2.16
CA PRO A 64 -22.36 3.28 -2.16
C PRO A 64 -22.07 2.73 -3.56
N GLN A 65 -22.94 3.06 -4.54
CA GLN A 65 -22.82 2.60 -5.92
C GLN A 65 -21.56 3.18 -6.60
N ASP A 66 -21.32 4.48 -6.43
CA ASP A 66 -20.15 5.14 -7.00
C ASP A 66 -18.86 4.63 -6.36
N TYR A 67 -18.88 4.36 -5.05
CA TYR A 67 -17.75 3.77 -4.35
C TYR A 67 -17.42 2.35 -4.83
N GLU A 68 -18.44 1.50 -5.06
CA GLU A 68 -18.26 0.17 -5.65
C GLU A 68 -17.66 0.23 -7.06
N ALA A 69 -18.15 1.16 -7.89
CA ALA A 69 -17.60 1.38 -9.23
C ALA A 69 -16.13 1.83 -9.16
N TRP A 70 -15.81 2.76 -8.25
CA TRP A 70 -14.45 3.23 -8.02
C TRP A 70 -13.52 2.10 -7.55
N LEU A 71 -13.96 1.24 -6.63
CA LEU A 71 -13.18 0.08 -6.18
C LEU A 71 -12.82 -0.86 -7.34
N LYS A 72 -13.79 -1.14 -8.21
CA LYS A 72 -13.56 -1.98 -9.40
C LYS A 72 -12.52 -1.36 -10.33
N GLU A 73 -12.65 -0.08 -10.65
CA GLU A 73 -11.70 0.64 -11.49
C GLU A 73 -10.28 0.61 -10.91
N ARG A 74 -10.15 0.88 -9.60
CA ARG A 74 -8.84 0.84 -8.92
C ARG A 74 -8.21 -0.55 -8.95
N ALA A 75 -9.01 -1.61 -8.77
CA ALA A 75 -8.52 -2.98 -8.84
C ALA A 75 -8.01 -3.33 -10.25
N GLU A 76 -8.73 -2.92 -11.29
CA GLU A 76 -8.31 -3.12 -12.69
C GLU A 76 -7.02 -2.35 -13.01
N MET A 77 -6.90 -1.10 -12.56
CA MET A 77 -5.67 -0.30 -12.72
C MET A 77 -4.48 -0.94 -12.00
N ALA A 78 -4.67 -1.43 -10.78
CA ALA A 78 -3.61 -2.09 -10.02
C ALA A 78 -3.14 -3.38 -10.71
N ALA A 79 -4.06 -4.17 -11.29
CA ALA A 79 -3.72 -5.35 -12.06
C ALA A 79 -2.92 -5.03 -13.33
N GLN A 80 -3.28 -3.95 -14.03
CA GLN A 80 -2.53 -3.49 -15.21
C GLN A 80 -1.12 -3.00 -14.85
N ALA A 81 -0.96 -2.29 -13.73
CA ALA A 81 0.35 -1.84 -13.26
C ALA A 81 1.26 -3.01 -12.82
N ALA A 82 0.67 -4.14 -12.40
CA ALA A 82 1.40 -5.36 -12.03
C ALA A 82 1.75 -6.25 -13.24
N ALA A 83 1.16 -6.01 -14.41
CA ALA A 83 1.52 -6.73 -15.62
C ALA A 83 2.93 -6.29 -16.07
N ALA A 84 3.88 -7.22 -16.05
CA ALA A 84 5.24 -6.96 -16.50
C ALA A 84 5.22 -6.42 -17.95
N PRO A 85 6.07 -5.44 -18.28
CA PRO A 85 6.20 -5.02 -19.68
C PRO A 85 6.58 -6.22 -20.54
N PRO A 86 6.14 -6.27 -21.82
CA PRO A 86 6.54 -7.33 -22.72
C PRO A 86 8.07 -7.40 -22.74
N PRO A 87 8.67 -8.61 -22.74
CA PRO A 87 10.12 -8.74 -22.77
C PRO A 87 10.64 -7.95 -23.98
N MET A 88 11.44 -6.92 -23.70
CA MET A 88 12.06 -6.11 -24.73
C MET A 88 12.92 -7.04 -25.57
N GLN A 89 12.55 -7.24 -26.85
CA GLN A 89 13.34 -8.09 -27.73
C GLN A 89 14.74 -7.49 -27.82
N ARG A 90 15.75 -8.31 -27.51
CA ARG A 90 17.15 -7.89 -27.60
C ARG A 90 17.45 -7.48 -29.05
N PRO A 91 18.16 -6.36 -29.29
CA PRO A 91 18.64 -6.05 -30.63
C PRO A 91 19.46 -7.23 -31.20
N PRO A 92 19.31 -7.56 -32.49
CA PRO A 92 20.06 -8.66 -33.10
C PRO A 92 21.58 -8.42 -33.01
N GLY A 93 22.32 -9.39 -32.48
CA GLY A 93 23.79 -9.38 -32.50
C GLY A 93 24.48 -9.35 -31.13
N GLU A 94 23.75 -9.27 -30.03
CA GLU A 94 24.37 -9.26 -28.69
C GLU A 94 24.48 -10.67 -28.10
N PRO A 95 25.69 -11.14 -27.74
CA PRO A 95 25.91 -12.48 -27.22
C PRO A 95 25.12 -12.73 -25.93
N PRO A 96 24.72 -13.98 -25.64
CA PRO A 96 24.01 -14.30 -24.41
C PRO A 96 24.85 -13.86 -23.19
N PRO A 97 24.22 -13.27 -22.16
CA PRO A 97 24.93 -12.97 -20.93
C PRO A 97 25.51 -14.28 -20.38
N GLY A 98 26.78 -14.24 -19.99
CA GLY A 98 27.41 -15.33 -19.27
C GLY A 98 26.67 -15.63 -17.95
N PRO A 99 26.96 -16.76 -17.31
CA PRO A 99 26.34 -17.11 -16.03
C PRO A 99 26.53 -15.97 -15.02
N SER A 100 25.42 -15.45 -14.46
CA SER A 100 25.47 -14.48 -13.36
C SER A 100 26.13 -15.13 -12.13
N PRO A 101 27.10 -14.49 -11.47
CA PRO A 101 27.65 -14.98 -10.22
C PRO A 101 26.68 -14.63 -9.09
N ALA A 102 25.61 -15.42 -8.92
CA ALA A 102 24.69 -15.27 -7.81
C ALA A 102 24.02 -16.60 -7.46
N THR A 103 24.79 -17.59 -7.00
CA THR A 103 24.32 -18.58 -6.01
C THR A 103 25.53 -19.20 -5.28
N VAL A 104 26.38 -18.37 -4.65
CA VAL A 104 27.20 -18.89 -3.55
C VAL A 104 26.43 -18.59 -2.26
N PRO A 105 25.75 -19.57 -1.65
CA PRO A 105 25.15 -19.37 -0.34
C PRO A 105 26.25 -19.16 0.72
N PRO A 106 26.01 -18.35 1.76
CA PRO A 106 26.97 -18.21 2.85
C PRO A 106 27.18 -19.56 3.55
N PRO A 107 28.40 -19.87 4.02
CA PRO A 107 28.68 -21.13 4.70
C PRO A 107 27.83 -21.24 5.97
N GLY A 108 26.98 -22.27 6.03
CA GLY A 108 26.14 -22.59 7.19
C GLY A 108 24.62 -22.60 6.96
N ALA A 109 24.13 -22.31 5.75
CA ALA A 109 22.72 -22.48 5.43
C ALA A 109 22.37 -23.97 5.22
N PRO A 110 21.37 -24.54 5.92
CA PRO A 110 20.90 -25.90 5.63
C PRO A 110 20.22 -25.94 4.24
N PRO A 111 20.38 -27.03 3.47
CA PRO A 111 19.82 -27.12 2.13
C PRO A 111 18.28 -27.14 2.19
N ALA A 112 17.66 -26.16 1.54
CA ALA A 112 16.22 -26.14 1.34
C ALA A 112 15.85 -27.09 0.20
N GLY A 113 15.17 -28.19 0.51
CA GLY A 113 14.55 -29.04 -0.50
C GLY A 113 14.37 -30.51 -0.12
N GLN A 114 13.36 -30.81 0.70
CA GLN A 114 12.58 -32.03 0.52
C GLN A 114 11.08 -31.70 0.59
N PRO A 115 10.27 -32.17 -0.36
CA PRO A 115 8.83 -31.88 -0.40
C PRO A 115 8.09 -32.66 0.69
N SER A 116 7.17 -32.00 1.37
CA SER A 116 6.20 -32.64 2.26
C SER A 116 5.31 -33.62 1.47
N PRO A 117 5.06 -34.85 1.95
CA PRO A 117 4.14 -35.76 1.28
C PRO A 117 2.69 -35.32 1.48
N SER A 118 1.95 -35.27 0.36
CA SER A 118 0.50 -35.09 0.30
C SER A 118 -0.24 -36.14 1.12
N ALA A 119 -1.13 -35.68 2.01
CA ALA A 119 -2.15 -36.53 2.62
C ALA A 119 -3.34 -36.67 1.67
N SER A 120 -3.64 -37.90 1.23
CA SER A 120 -4.95 -38.27 0.67
C SER A 120 -5.76 -39.04 1.74
N PRO A 121 -7.10 -38.96 1.70
CA PRO A 121 -7.97 -39.52 2.73
C PRO A 121 -8.26 -41.01 2.47
N SER A 122 -8.30 -41.81 3.53
CA SER A 122 -8.90 -43.14 3.55
C SER A 122 -9.91 -43.18 4.69
N GLY A 123 -11.15 -43.52 4.36
CA GLY A 123 -12.22 -43.72 5.34
C GLY A 123 -12.21 -45.11 5.96
N GLU A 124 -12.82 -45.18 7.14
CA GLU A 124 -13.67 -46.24 7.67
C GLU A 124 -14.78 -45.56 8.50
#